data_AF-A0A1X1YB15-F1
#
_entry.id   AF-A0A1X1YB15-F1
#
_cell.length_a   1.000
_cell.length_b   1.000
_cell.length_c   1.000
_cell.angle_alpha   90.00
_cell.angle_beta   90.00
_cell.angle_gamma   90.00
#
_symmetry.space_group_name_H-M   'P 1'
#
loop_
_entity.id
_entity.type
_entity.pdbx_description
1 polymer ?
#
loop_
_entity_poly.entity_id
_entity_poly.type
_entity_poly.pdbx_seq_one_letter_code
_entity_poly.pdbx_strand_id
1 'polypeptide(L)'
;MRRVAMSRLDSLLSLTDGWDGPGSISVSKQALTNYTHFIDLLGPRVRLDAEPMATPNGGIRMEWDRGENSYVAEIEGNGGMFLCKLGSSPIDDREIELPYTDFDLLIQFFEVGTIVS
;
A
#
# COMPACT_ATOMS: atom_id res chain seq x y z
N MET A 1 -17.52 4.87 5.63
CA MET A 1 -16.05 4.92 5.54
C MET A 1 -15.45 3.54 5.26
N ARG A 2 -15.57 2.54 6.14
CA ARG A 2 -15.16 1.13 5.87
C ARG A 2 -15.68 0.55 4.55
N ARG A 3 -16.89 0.95 4.12
CA ARG A 3 -17.60 0.38 2.96
C ARG A 3 -16.92 0.60 1.59
N VAL A 4 -16.22 1.73 1.37
CA VAL A 4 -15.56 2.04 0.08
C VAL A 4 -14.23 1.30 -0.03
N ALA A 5 -13.43 1.30 1.04
CA ALA A 5 -12.22 0.48 1.12
C ALA A 5 -12.54 -1.02 0.96
N MET A 6 -13.62 -1.50 1.60
CA MET A 6 -14.07 -2.89 1.47
C MET A 6 -14.60 -3.23 0.06
N SER A 7 -15.32 -2.34 -0.63
CA SER A 7 -15.84 -2.68 -1.98
C SER A 7 -14.72 -2.78 -3.03
N ARG A 8 -13.61 -2.07 -2.83
CA ARG A 8 -12.41 -2.26 -3.67
C ARG A 8 -11.63 -3.50 -3.26
N LEU A 9 -11.62 -3.85 -1.98
CA LEU A 9 -11.07 -5.13 -1.52
C LEU A 9 -11.77 -6.31 -2.20
N ASP A 10 -13.08 -6.27 -2.36
CA ASP A 10 -13.84 -7.29 -3.10
C ASP A 10 -13.40 -7.39 -4.57
N SER A 11 -13.08 -6.26 -5.20
CA SER A 11 -12.55 -6.23 -6.57
C SER A 11 -11.16 -6.86 -6.64
N LEU A 12 -10.27 -6.53 -5.68
CA LEU A 12 -8.93 -7.13 -5.58
C LEU A 12 -9.00 -8.65 -5.34
N LEU A 13 -9.95 -9.09 -4.51
CA LEU A 13 -10.20 -10.51 -4.22
C LEU A 13 -10.69 -11.30 -5.44
N SER A 14 -11.28 -10.62 -6.43
CA SER A 14 -11.78 -11.24 -7.66
C SER A 14 -10.71 -11.42 -8.75
N LEU A 15 -9.53 -10.81 -8.58
CA LEU A 15 -8.45 -10.90 -9.55
C LEU A 15 -7.89 -12.32 -9.60
N THR A 16 -7.69 -12.82 -10.81
CA THR A 16 -7.01 -14.08 -11.10
C THR A 16 -5.67 -13.80 -11.76
N ASP A 17 -4.75 -14.75 -11.73
CA ASP A 17 -3.49 -14.64 -12.47
C ASP A 17 -3.77 -14.33 -13.95
N GLY A 18 -2.96 -13.45 -14.54
CA GLY A 18 -3.16 -12.94 -15.90
C GLY A 18 -4.08 -11.70 -16.01
N TRP A 19 -4.56 -11.14 -14.89
CA TRP A 19 -5.48 -9.99 -14.89
C TRP A 19 -4.92 -8.74 -15.58
N ASP A 20 -3.60 -8.52 -15.51
CA ASP A 20 -2.88 -7.43 -16.18
C ASP A 20 -1.95 -7.96 -17.29
N GLY A 21 -2.37 -9.05 -17.93
CA GLY A 21 -1.60 -9.74 -18.95
C GLY A 21 -0.66 -10.83 -18.42
N PRO A 22 0.08 -11.51 -19.32
CA PRO A 22 0.88 -12.68 -18.97
C PRO A 22 1.91 -12.39 -17.88
N GLY A 23 1.92 -13.22 -16.84
CA GLY A 23 2.86 -13.12 -15.71
C GLY A 23 2.35 -12.29 -14.53
N SER A 24 1.25 -11.55 -14.68
CA SER A 24 0.59 -10.90 -13.53
C SER A 24 0.00 -11.96 -12.59
N ILE A 25 0.19 -11.77 -11.30
CA ILE A 25 -0.27 -12.65 -10.24
C ILE A 25 -1.44 -11.97 -9.54
N SER A 26 -2.45 -12.76 -9.19
CA SER A 26 -3.52 -12.34 -8.29
C SER A 26 -2.96 -11.86 -6.94
N VAL A 27 -3.71 -11.01 -6.25
CA VAL A 27 -3.26 -10.49 -4.95
C VAL A 27 -3.08 -11.64 -3.97
N SER A 28 -1.91 -11.69 -3.32
CA SER A 28 -1.59 -12.77 -2.41
C SER A 28 -2.44 -12.70 -1.15
N LYS A 29 -2.73 -13.88 -0.57
CA LYS A 29 -3.43 -13.97 0.72
C LYS A 29 -2.70 -13.22 1.82
N GLN A 30 -1.36 -13.20 1.78
CA GLN A 30 -0.54 -12.51 2.77
C GLN A 30 -0.71 -10.99 2.65
N ALA A 31 -0.63 -10.44 1.43
CA ALA A 31 -0.82 -9.01 1.19
C ALA A 31 -2.22 -8.55 1.59
N LEU A 32 -3.27 -9.32 1.26
CA LEU A 32 -4.64 -9.05 1.70
C LEU A 32 -4.80 -9.06 3.21
N THR A 33 -4.19 -10.03 3.89
CA THR A 33 -4.24 -10.14 5.36
C THR A 33 -3.57 -8.93 6.00
N ASN A 34 -2.38 -8.56 5.53
CA ASN A 34 -1.63 -7.41 6.05
C ASN A 34 -2.36 -6.10 5.76
N TYR A 35 -2.92 -5.91 4.56
CA TYR A 35 -3.70 -4.71 4.24
C TYR A 35 -4.96 -4.60 5.09
N THR A 36 -5.71 -5.69 5.28
CA THR A 36 -6.90 -5.70 6.14
C THR A 36 -6.53 -5.33 7.58
N HIS A 37 -5.44 -5.91 8.09
CA HIS A 37 -4.93 -5.59 9.43
C HIS A 37 -4.54 -4.11 9.55
N PHE A 38 -3.82 -3.57 8.57
CA PHE A 38 -3.45 -2.16 8.51
C PHE A 38 -4.68 -1.23 8.53
N ILE A 39 -5.70 -1.51 7.72
CA ILE A 39 -6.94 -0.73 7.70
C ILE A 39 -7.68 -0.81 9.05
N ASP A 40 -7.72 -1.98 9.68
CA ASP A 40 -8.32 -2.13 11.01
C ASP A 40 -7.54 -1.34 12.09
N LEU A 41 -6.20 -1.26 12.01
CA LEU A 41 -5.36 -0.44 12.89
C LEU A 41 -5.55 1.07 12.68
N LEU A 42 -5.75 1.51 11.44
CA LEU A 42 -6.06 2.91 11.13
C LEU A 42 -7.44 3.32 11.67
N GLY A 43 -8.42 2.43 11.60
CA GLY A 43 -9.78 2.65 12.08
C GLY A 43 -10.43 3.89 11.42
N PRO A 44 -10.82 4.93 12.17
CA PRO A 44 -11.42 6.14 11.60
C PRO A 44 -10.42 7.04 10.85
N ARG A 45 -9.11 6.76 10.93
CA ARG A 45 -8.03 7.56 10.34
C ARG A 45 -7.75 7.19 8.88
N VAL A 46 -8.42 6.17 8.36
CA VAL A 46 -8.34 5.76 6.96
C VAL A 46 -8.73 6.92 6.07
N ARG A 47 -7.86 7.25 5.12
CA ARG A 47 -8.10 8.29 4.13
C ARG A 47 -8.62 7.69 2.83
N LEU A 48 -9.36 8.49 2.08
CA LEU A 48 -9.98 8.07 0.83
C LEU A 48 -9.09 8.32 -0.40
N ASP A 49 -8.06 9.15 -0.26
CA ASP A 49 -7.09 9.47 -1.31
C ASP A 49 -6.08 8.32 -1.54
N ALA A 50 -5.79 7.53 -0.51
CA ALA A 50 -4.91 6.36 -0.59
C ALA A 50 -5.67 5.07 -0.94
N GLU A 51 -6.23 5.01 -2.15
CA GLU A 51 -6.97 3.84 -2.61
C GLU A 51 -6.04 2.64 -2.90
N PRO A 52 -6.44 1.41 -2.53
CA PRO A 52 -5.63 0.23 -2.79
C PRO A 52 -5.73 -0.22 -4.26
N MET A 53 -4.60 -0.63 -4.82
CA MET A 53 -4.45 -1.14 -6.19
C MET A 53 -3.64 -2.44 -6.14
N ALA A 54 -4.00 -3.43 -6.95
CA ALA A 54 -3.20 -4.65 -7.10
C ALA A 54 -1.90 -4.35 -7.84
N THR A 55 -0.80 -4.98 -7.43
CA THR A 55 0.44 -4.97 -8.21
C THR A 55 0.61 -6.28 -8.98
N PRO A 56 1.29 -6.29 -10.14
CA PRO A 56 1.49 -7.51 -10.94
C PRO A 56 2.21 -8.64 -10.20
N ASN A 57 2.90 -8.32 -9.09
CA ASN A 57 3.64 -9.28 -8.26
C ASN A 57 2.81 -9.82 -7.08
N GLY A 58 1.49 -9.63 -7.11
CA GLY A 58 0.57 -10.11 -6.09
C GLY A 58 0.55 -9.25 -4.80
N GLY A 59 1.06 -8.02 -4.85
CA GLY A 59 1.01 -7.06 -3.76
C GLY A 59 -0.22 -6.14 -3.80
N ILE A 60 -0.30 -5.25 -2.83
CA ILE A 60 -1.26 -4.14 -2.76
C ILE A 60 -0.49 -2.85 -2.59
N ARG A 61 -0.67 -1.93 -3.53
CA ARG A 61 -0.10 -0.58 -3.50
C ARG A 61 -1.17 0.45 -3.14
N MET A 62 -0.75 1.45 -2.38
CA MET A 62 -1.48 2.67 -2.10
C MET A 62 -0.62 3.84 -2.53
N GLU A 63 -1.24 4.82 -3.18
CA GLU A 63 -0.58 6.07 -3.58
C GLU A 63 -1.44 7.23 -3.09
N TRP A 64 -0.82 8.27 -2.54
CA TRP A 64 -1.53 9.49 -2.14
C TRP A 64 -0.60 10.69 -2.17
N ASP A 65 -1.19 11.88 -2.20
CA ASP A 65 -0.46 13.14 -2.21
C ASP A 65 -0.68 13.92 -0.91
N ARG A 66 0.33 14.68 -0.47
CA ARG A 66 0.18 15.70 0.56
C ARG A 66 1.05 16.91 0.26
N GLY A 67 0.38 18.00 -0.12
CA GLY A 67 1.08 19.20 -0.58
C GLY A 67 1.80 18.91 -1.90
N GLU A 68 3.11 19.16 -1.92
CA GLU A 68 3.96 18.91 -3.09
C GLU A 68 4.63 17.53 -3.09
N ASN A 69 4.32 16.68 -2.09
CA ASN A 69 4.91 15.35 -1.99
C ASN A 69 3.90 14.28 -2.43
N SER A 70 4.40 13.27 -3.12
CA SER A 70 3.69 12.02 -3.42
C SER A 70 4.24 10.90 -2.57
N TYR A 71 3.38 9.98 -2.19
CA TYR A 71 3.71 8.88 -1.29
C TYR A 71 3.20 7.57 -1.90
N VAL A 72 4.04 6.56 -1.82
CA VAL A 72 3.74 5.19 -2.25
C VAL A 72 4.01 4.29 -1.07
N ALA A 73 3.04 3.44 -0.74
CA ALA A 73 3.24 2.32 0.17
C ALA A 73 2.75 1.04 -0.52
N GLU A 74 3.59 0.03 -0.58
CA GLU A 74 3.27 -1.28 -1.11
C GLU A 74 3.44 -2.34 -0.03
N ILE A 75 2.39 -3.11 0.18
CA ILE A 75 2.41 -4.37 0.92
C ILE A 75 2.65 -5.46 -0.11
N GLU A 76 3.84 -6.04 -0.11
CA GLU A 76 4.28 -6.95 -1.15
C GLU A 76 3.63 -8.34 -1.04
N GLY A 77 3.53 -9.04 -2.17
CA GLY A 77 2.92 -10.37 -2.22
C GLY A 77 3.61 -11.42 -1.33
N ASN A 78 4.91 -11.25 -1.06
CA ASN A 78 5.73 -12.09 -0.19
C ASN A 78 5.60 -11.74 1.32
N GLY A 79 4.83 -10.70 1.68
CA GLY A 79 4.69 -10.19 3.05
C GLY A 79 5.68 -9.08 3.42
N GLY A 80 6.55 -8.67 2.50
CA GLY A 80 7.42 -7.51 2.60
C GLY A 80 6.67 -6.19 2.48
N MET A 81 7.43 -5.10 2.50
CA MET A 81 6.90 -3.75 2.39
C MET A 81 7.90 -2.84 1.68
N PHE A 82 7.38 -2.00 0.81
CA PHE A 82 8.10 -0.89 0.20
C PHE A 82 7.40 0.43 0.50
N LEU A 83 8.16 1.44 0.97
CA LEU A 83 7.66 2.78 1.20
C LEU A 83 8.52 3.76 0.41
N CYS A 84 7.89 4.69 -0.31
CA CYS A 84 8.58 5.72 -1.07
C CYS A 84 7.87 7.06 -0.90
N LYS A 85 8.62 8.08 -0.52
CA LYS A 85 8.23 9.48 -0.58
C LYS A 85 8.96 10.11 -1.76
N LEU A 86 8.21 10.76 -2.64
CA LEU A 86 8.71 11.61 -3.70
C LEU A 86 8.48 13.07 -3.32
N GLY A 87 9.55 13.85 -3.26
CA GLY A 87 9.48 15.29 -2.95
C GLY A 87 9.46 16.17 -4.21
N SER A 88 9.46 17.48 -4.02
CA SER A 88 9.51 18.46 -5.13
C SER A 88 10.85 18.42 -5.89
N SER A 89 11.87 17.76 -5.33
CA SER A 89 13.19 17.55 -5.91
C SER A 89 13.70 16.15 -5.58
N PRO A 90 14.47 15.49 -6.48
CA PRO A 90 15.01 14.15 -6.22
C PRO A 90 15.86 13.99 -4.95
N ILE A 91 16.42 15.08 -4.42
CA ILE A 91 17.18 15.06 -3.16
C ILE A 91 16.29 14.82 -1.93
N ASP A 92 15.00 15.12 -2.04
CA ASP A 92 13.99 14.97 -1.00
C ASP A 92 13.33 13.59 -1.03
N ASP A 93 13.61 12.80 -2.08
CA ASP A 93 13.10 11.44 -2.24
C ASP A 93 13.70 10.53 -1.19
N ARG A 94 12.84 9.69 -0.60
CA ARG A 94 13.24 8.71 0.42
C ARG A 94 12.50 7.43 0.15
N GLU A 95 13.20 6.31 0.22
CA GLU A 95 12.60 5.00 0.10
C GLU A 95 13.18 4.03 1.13
N ILE A 96 12.38 3.03 1.49
CA ILE A 96 12.79 1.90 2.30
C ILE A 96 12.06 0.64 1.82
N GLU A 97 12.80 -0.46 1.78
CA GLU A 97 12.28 -1.79 1.50
C GLU A 97 12.59 -2.68 2.71
N LEU A 98 11.57 -3.36 3.23
CA LEU A 98 11.69 -4.29 4.35
C LEU A 98 11.20 -5.67 3.94
N PRO A 99 11.87 -6.76 4.38
CA PRO A 99 11.46 -8.13 4.06
C PRO A 99 10.23 -8.59 4.86
N TYR A 100 9.57 -7.67 5.59
CA TYR A 100 8.34 -7.88 6.35
C TYR A 100 7.52 -6.58 6.40
N THR A 101 6.21 -6.70 6.63
CA THR A 101 5.34 -5.54 6.87
C THR A 101 5.49 -5.06 8.31
N ASP A 102 6.15 -3.92 8.50
CA ASP A 102 6.18 -3.19 9.77
C ASP A 102 4.97 -2.26 9.86
N PHE A 103 3.98 -2.64 10.67
CA PHE A 103 2.72 -1.90 10.78
C PHE A 103 2.87 -0.55 11.47
N ASP A 104 3.77 -0.42 12.45
CA ASP A 104 3.98 0.84 13.16
C ASP A 104 4.62 1.86 12.21
N LEU A 105 5.63 1.43 11.45
CA LEU A 105 6.24 2.26 10.42
C LEU A 105 5.26 2.60 9.29
N LEU A 106 4.46 1.63 8.82
CA LEU A 106 3.45 1.87 7.78
C LEU A 106 2.40 2.89 8.23
N ILE A 107 1.91 2.78 9.47
CA ILE A 107 0.97 3.76 10.05
C ILE A 107 1.64 5.13 10.17
N GLN A 108 2.85 5.20 10.71
CA GLN A 108 3.59 6.45 10.80
C GLN A 108 3.77 7.08 9.42
N PHE A 109 4.21 6.31 8.43
CA PHE A 109 4.38 6.80 7.06
C PHE A 109 3.06 7.31 6.46
N PHE A 110 1.96 6.58 6.63
CA PHE A 110 0.64 6.99 6.16
C PHE A 110 0.15 8.31 6.81
N GLU A 111 0.40 8.46 8.11
CA GLU A 111 -0.10 9.59 8.89
C GLU A 111 0.77 10.84 8.81
N VAL A 112 2.11 10.68 8.83
CA VAL A 112 3.04 11.81 8.86
C VAL A 112 3.94 11.92 7.63
N GLY A 113 4.05 10.88 6.81
CA GLY A 113 4.86 10.91 5.58
C GLY A 113 6.36 10.86 5.85
N THR A 114 6.77 10.27 6.98
CA THR A 114 8.18 10.20 7.38
C THR A 114 8.70 8.77 7.27
N ILE A 115 9.85 8.62 6.63
CA ILE A 115 10.69 7.41 6.69
C ILE A 115 11.83 7.75 7.64
N VAL A 116 11.90 7.09 8.80
CA VAL A 116 12.99 7.29 9.76
C VAL A 116 14.01 6.18 9.51
N SER A 117 15.21 6.58 9.07
CA SER A 117 16.37 5.69 8.89
C SER A 117 17.06 5.39 10.22
#